data_AF-R3TLR8-F1
#
_entry.id   AF-R3TLR8-F1
#
_cell.length_a   1.000
_cell.length_b   1.000
_cell.length_c   1.000
_cell.angle_alpha   90.00
_cell.angle_beta   90.00
_cell.angle_gamma   90.00
#
_symmetry.space_group_name_H-M   'P 1'
#
loop_
_entity.id
_entity.type
_entity.pdbx_description
1 polymer ?
#
loop_
_entity_poly.entity_id
_entity_poly.type
_entity_poly.pdbx_seq_one_letter_code
_entity_poly.pdbx_strand_id
1 'polypeptide(L)'
;MKALLSIDYTHDFVATDGKLTTGDSGQAIEEALTKVTQSFIDSGDYVVFAIDAHDPMDTYHPENHLFPAHNVIGTSGRDLFGSLSAIYETNKENPQIYWIDKRHYSAFSGTDLDIRLRERGIKELHLTGVCTDICVLHTAVDAYNLGYKLVIYKEAVASFDPMGHKWALKHFKNTLGAEIK
;
A
#
# COMPACT_ATOMS: atom_id res chain seq x y z
N MET A 1 14.56 -2.52 13.87
CA MET A 1 14.56 -2.49 12.39
C MET A 1 13.16 -2.15 11.92
N LYS A 2 13.06 -1.35 10.86
CA LYS A 2 11.80 -0.84 10.31
C LYS A 2 11.68 -1.22 8.83
N ALA A 3 10.46 -1.20 8.31
CA ALA A 3 10.19 -1.34 6.89
C ALA A 3 9.07 -0.41 6.45
N LEU A 4 9.08 -0.05 5.17
CA LEU A 4 8.01 0.67 4.51
C LEU A 4 7.15 -0.31 3.69
N LEU A 5 5.83 -0.21 3.84
CA LEU A 5 4.87 -0.84 2.94
C LEU A 5 4.24 0.27 2.08
N SER A 6 4.53 0.23 0.77
CA SER A 6 3.90 1.07 -0.25
C SER A 6 2.73 0.29 -0.85
N ILE A 7 1.50 0.67 -0.48
CA ILE A 7 0.30 -0.13 -0.73
C ILE A 7 -0.49 0.45 -1.92
N ASP A 8 -0.63 -0.35 -2.98
CA ASP A 8 -1.60 -0.11 -4.07
C ASP A 8 -1.54 1.26 -4.76
N TYR A 9 -0.38 1.92 -4.78
CA TYR A 9 -0.23 3.20 -5.48
C TYR A 9 -0.03 3.00 -6.99
N THR A 10 -1.04 2.43 -7.63
CA THR A 10 -1.05 2.03 -9.05
C THR A 10 -1.85 2.99 -9.93
N HIS A 11 -1.70 2.85 -11.24
CA HIS A 11 -2.45 3.60 -12.23
C HIS A 11 -3.96 3.44 -12.03
N ASP A 12 -4.48 2.22 -11.86
CA ASP A 12 -5.91 1.99 -11.72
C ASP A 12 -6.54 2.63 -10.48
N PHE A 13 -5.76 2.81 -9.42
CA PHE A 13 -6.21 3.44 -8.17
C PHE A 13 -5.95 4.96 -8.10
N VAL A 14 -5.17 5.55 -9.01
CA VAL A 14 -4.74 6.96 -8.87
C VAL A 14 -4.98 7.79 -10.13
N ALA A 15 -4.74 7.23 -11.32
CA ALA A 15 -4.86 7.99 -12.57
C ALA A 15 -6.31 8.44 -12.81
N THR A 16 -6.49 9.57 -13.49
CA THR A 16 -7.82 10.10 -13.83
C THR A 16 -8.65 9.11 -14.66
N ASP A 17 -7.99 8.29 -15.48
CA ASP A 17 -8.57 7.22 -16.29
C ASP A 17 -8.44 5.82 -15.66
N GLY A 18 -7.97 5.74 -14.41
CA GLY A 18 -7.83 4.49 -13.66
C GLY A 18 -9.18 3.83 -13.37
N LYS A 19 -9.23 2.49 -13.42
CA LYS A 19 -10.49 1.73 -13.33
C LYS A 19 -11.22 1.82 -11.99
N LEU A 20 -10.52 2.11 -10.91
CA LEU A 20 -11.07 2.23 -9.56
C LEU A 20 -10.43 3.41 -8.82
N THR A 21 -10.31 4.54 -9.51
CA THR A 21 -9.49 5.66 -9.09
C THR A 21 -9.96 6.37 -7.83
N THR A 22 -9.00 6.79 -7.01
CA THR A 22 -9.17 7.74 -5.90
C THR A 22 -9.22 9.19 -6.36
N GLY A 23 -8.95 9.45 -7.64
CA GLY A 23 -8.96 10.77 -8.26
C GLY A 23 -7.95 11.73 -7.63
N ASP A 24 -8.32 13.01 -7.55
CA ASP A 24 -7.47 14.10 -7.07
C ASP A 24 -6.85 13.82 -5.69
N SER A 25 -7.58 13.11 -4.80
CA SER A 25 -7.08 12.74 -3.48
C SER A 25 -5.83 11.85 -3.55
N GLY A 26 -5.84 10.83 -4.41
CA GLY A 26 -4.67 9.97 -4.62
C GLY A 26 -3.55 10.69 -5.33
N GLN A 27 -3.87 11.51 -6.33
CA GLN A 27 -2.85 12.25 -7.08
C GLN A 27 -2.12 13.27 -6.19
N ALA A 28 -2.83 13.89 -5.25
CA ALA A 28 -2.28 14.91 -4.36
C ALA A 28 -1.18 14.38 -3.41
N ILE A 29 -1.10 13.07 -3.16
CA ILE A 29 -0.10 12.49 -2.25
C ILE A 29 1.20 12.06 -2.96
N GLU A 30 1.30 12.18 -4.29
CA GLU A 30 2.42 11.66 -5.07
C GLU A 30 3.78 12.12 -4.54
N GLU A 31 3.97 13.43 -4.36
CA GLU A 31 5.24 14.00 -3.91
C GLU A 31 5.63 13.49 -2.52
N ALA A 32 4.68 13.49 -1.58
CA ALA A 32 4.94 13.04 -0.22
C ALA A 32 5.24 11.54 -0.17
N LEU A 33 4.45 10.72 -0.87
CA LEU A 33 4.61 9.27 -0.93
C LEU A 33 5.95 8.89 -1.53
N THR A 34 6.30 9.46 -2.69
CA THR A 34 7.56 9.17 -3.40
C THR A 34 8.77 9.61 -2.59
N LYS A 35 8.70 10.76 -1.92
CA LYS A 35 9.75 11.21 -0.99
C LYS A 35 9.94 10.27 0.20
N VAL A 36 8.86 9.78 0.80
CA VAL A 36 8.93 8.78 1.89
C VAL A 36 9.57 7.50 1.37
N THR A 37 9.10 6.99 0.23
CA THR A 37 9.66 5.79 -0.40
C THR A 37 11.15 5.94 -0.66
N GLN A 38 11.57 6.99 -1.36
CA GLN A 38 12.98 7.23 -1.67
C GLN A 38 13.82 7.30 -0.39
N SER A 39 13.32 7.94 0.68
CA SER A 39 14.07 8.05 1.93
C SER A 39 14.34 6.70 2.62
N PHE A 40 13.43 5.72 2.50
CA PHE A 40 13.66 4.37 3.01
C PHE A 40 14.66 3.61 2.15
N ILE A 41 14.56 3.74 0.83
CA ILE A 41 15.50 3.15 -0.11
C ILE A 41 16.92 3.68 0.14
N ASP A 42 17.08 5.00 0.25
CA ASP A 42 18.37 5.66 0.49
C ASP A 42 18.99 5.27 1.83
N SER A 43 18.15 4.96 2.82
CA SER A 43 18.57 4.50 4.15
C SER A 43 18.93 3.00 4.18
N GLY A 44 18.71 2.27 3.07
CA GLY A 44 18.88 0.82 3.00
C GLY A 44 17.88 0.03 3.82
N ASP A 45 16.74 0.64 4.17
CA ASP A 45 15.64 -0.02 4.88
C ASP A 45 14.86 -0.92 3.91
N TYR A 46 14.16 -1.93 4.46
CA TYR A 46 13.35 -2.84 3.66
C TYR A 46 12.09 -2.12 3.16
N VAL A 47 11.84 -2.18 1.85
CA VAL A 47 10.68 -1.55 1.19
C VAL A 47 9.89 -2.62 0.46
N VAL A 48 8.60 -2.71 0.76
CA VAL A 48 7.68 -3.63 0.12
C VAL A 48 6.66 -2.84 -0.70
N PHE A 49 6.59 -3.13 -2.00
CA PHE A 49 5.52 -2.71 -2.88
C PHE A 49 4.44 -3.79 -2.83
N ALA A 50 3.36 -3.53 -2.09
CA ALA A 50 2.25 -4.46 -1.89
C ALA A 50 1.10 -4.10 -2.83
N ILE A 51 0.98 -4.85 -3.92
CA ILE A 51 0.20 -4.44 -5.10
C ILE A 51 -0.86 -5.48 -5.41
N ASP A 52 -2.10 -5.02 -5.55
CA ASP A 52 -3.22 -5.83 -5.98
C ASP A 52 -2.95 -6.55 -7.30
N ALA A 53 -3.42 -7.79 -7.37
CA ALA A 53 -3.24 -8.68 -8.50
C ALA A 53 -4.52 -9.47 -8.73
N HIS A 54 -5.36 -9.02 -9.66
CA HIS A 54 -6.63 -9.67 -9.96
C HIS A 54 -6.60 -10.46 -11.27
N ASP A 55 -7.34 -11.57 -11.26
CA ASP A 55 -7.83 -12.26 -12.44
C ASP A 55 -9.33 -11.98 -12.57
N PRO A 56 -9.78 -11.23 -13.59
CA PRO A 56 -11.19 -10.89 -13.76
C PRO A 56 -12.06 -12.10 -14.09
N MET A 57 -11.46 -13.23 -14.49
CA MET A 57 -12.19 -14.48 -14.78
C MET A 57 -12.39 -15.34 -13.52
N ASP A 58 -11.76 -14.99 -12.39
CA ASP A 58 -11.90 -15.73 -11.13
C ASP A 58 -13.25 -15.45 -10.47
N THR A 59 -14.25 -16.26 -10.79
CA THR A 59 -15.61 -16.13 -10.23
C THR A 59 -15.70 -16.34 -8.71
N TYR A 60 -14.66 -16.90 -8.07
CA TYR A 60 -14.61 -17.14 -6.63
C TYR A 60 -14.05 -15.96 -5.85
N HIS A 61 -13.37 -15.02 -6.52
CA HIS A 61 -12.86 -13.83 -5.86
C HIS A 61 -14.03 -12.95 -5.39
N PRO A 62 -14.11 -12.58 -4.11
CA PRO A 62 -15.24 -11.80 -3.60
C PRO A 62 -15.37 -10.45 -4.30
N GLU A 63 -14.24 -9.80 -4.59
CA GLU A 63 -14.21 -8.46 -5.19
C GLU A 63 -14.70 -8.39 -6.64
N ASN A 64 -14.65 -9.52 -7.39
CA ASN A 64 -15.15 -9.55 -8.77
C ASN A 64 -16.68 -9.33 -8.86
N HIS A 65 -17.40 -9.36 -7.73
CA HIS A 65 -18.82 -9.02 -7.62
C HIS A 65 -19.08 -7.62 -7.04
N LEU A 66 -18.05 -6.96 -6.50
CA LEU A 66 -18.16 -5.67 -5.80
C LEU A 66 -17.65 -4.51 -6.65
N PHE A 67 -16.63 -4.75 -7.47
CA PHE A 67 -15.90 -3.73 -8.18
C PHE A 67 -15.75 -4.05 -9.67
N PRO A 68 -15.57 -3.02 -10.52
CA PRO A 68 -15.07 -3.26 -11.87
C PRO A 68 -13.70 -3.94 -11.83
N ALA A 69 -13.35 -4.62 -12.92
CA ALA A 69 -12.00 -5.18 -13.07
C ALA A 69 -10.95 -4.06 -12.98
N HIS A 70 -10.00 -4.24 -12.07
CA HIS A 70 -8.93 -3.30 -11.75
C HIS A 70 -7.67 -4.08 -11.35
N ASN A 71 -6.50 -3.46 -11.47
CA ASN A 71 -5.20 -4.08 -11.19
C ASN A 71 -5.07 -5.50 -11.76
N VAL A 72 -5.55 -5.67 -12.99
CA VAL A 72 -5.56 -6.96 -13.68
C VAL A 72 -4.14 -7.33 -14.10
N ILE A 73 -3.73 -8.57 -13.81
CA ILE A 73 -2.39 -9.06 -14.12
C ILE A 73 -2.09 -8.88 -15.62
N GLY A 74 -0.94 -8.27 -15.92
CA GLY A 74 -0.48 -8.03 -17.29
C GLY A 74 -1.06 -6.77 -17.95
N THR A 75 -1.85 -5.98 -17.24
CA THR A 75 -2.35 -4.68 -17.73
C THR A 75 -1.55 -3.52 -17.15
N SER A 76 -1.49 -2.40 -17.88
CA SER A 76 -0.86 -1.17 -17.40
C SER A 76 -1.59 -0.53 -16.21
N GLY A 77 -2.81 -0.98 -15.90
CA GLY A 77 -3.53 -0.55 -14.69
C GLY A 77 -2.77 -0.88 -13.41
N ARG A 78 -1.94 -1.93 -13.43
CA ARG A 78 -1.08 -2.35 -12.30
C ARG A 78 0.23 -1.58 -12.19
N ASP A 79 0.59 -0.79 -13.19
CA ASP A 79 1.83 -0.03 -13.14
C ASP A 79 1.76 0.97 -12.00
N LEU A 80 2.87 1.15 -11.27
CA LEU A 80 2.94 2.16 -10.20
C LEU A 80 2.66 3.55 -10.79
N PHE A 81 1.92 4.37 -10.07
CA PHE A 81 1.52 5.68 -10.56
C PHE A 81 2.67 6.70 -10.51
N GLY A 82 2.78 7.51 -11.57
CA GLY A 82 3.66 8.67 -11.63
C GLY A 82 5.14 8.34 -11.40
N SER A 83 5.81 9.19 -10.64
CA SER A 83 7.23 9.10 -10.32
C SER A 83 7.59 7.87 -9.47
N LEU A 84 6.62 7.24 -8.80
CA LEU A 84 6.86 5.99 -8.05
C LEU A 84 7.31 4.85 -8.97
N SER A 85 6.81 4.82 -10.22
CA SER A 85 7.24 3.84 -11.23
C SER A 85 8.74 3.95 -11.51
N ALA A 86 9.25 5.16 -11.74
CA ALA A 86 10.68 5.38 -11.99
C ALA A 86 11.54 5.03 -10.77
N ILE A 87 11.06 5.32 -9.56
CA ILE A 87 11.73 4.94 -8.30
C ILE A 87 11.84 3.42 -8.21
N TYR A 88 10.76 2.68 -8.44
CA TYR A 88 10.79 1.22 -8.42
C TYR A 88 11.73 0.67 -9.49
N GLU A 89 11.58 1.09 -10.75
CA GLU A 89 12.39 0.58 -11.87
C GLU A 89 13.90 0.77 -11.65
N THR A 90 14.30 1.89 -11.05
CA THR A 90 15.71 2.17 -10.73
C THR A 90 16.25 1.30 -9.59
N ASN A 91 15.38 0.78 -8.73
CA ASN A 91 15.76 0.09 -7.49
C ASN A 91 15.31 -1.36 -7.41
N LYS A 92 14.57 -1.91 -8.38
CA LYS A 92 13.96 -3.25 -8.29
C LYS A 92 14.95 -4.40 -8.14
N GLU A 93 16.21 -4.20 -8.54
CA GLU A 93 17.29 -5.18 -8.37
C GLU A 93 17.99 -5.08 -6.99
N ASN A 94 17.65 -4.08 -6.16
CA ASN A 94 18.17 -3.94 -4.81
C ASN A 94 17.51 -5.00 -3.90
N PRO A 95 18.29 -5.82 -3.16
CA PRO A 95 17.76 -6.90 -2.33
C PRO A 95 16.90 -6.43 -1.15
N GLN A 96 16.88 -5.12 -0.84
CA GLN A 96 15.99 -4.51 0.16
C GLN A 96 14.62 -4.14 -0.42
N ILE A 97 14.44 -4.23 -1.74
CA ILE A 97 13.19 -3.95 -2.42
C ILE A 97 12.47 -5.26 -2.69
N TYR A 98 11.19 -5.30 -2.35
CA TYR A 98 10.37 -6.47 -2.56
C TYR A 98 9.04 -6.09 -3.17
N TRP A 99 8.67 -6.77 -4.24
CA TRP A 99 7.34 -6.69 -4.83
C TRP A 99 6.52 -7.90 -4.37
N ILE A 100 5.31 -7.65 -3.90
CA ILE A 100 4.39 -8.69 -3.49
C ILE A 100 3.02 -8.47 -4.15
N ASP A 101 2.57 -9.49 -4.87
CA ASP A 101 1.20 -9.57 -5.37
C ASP A 101 0.28 -9.98 -4.22
N LYS A 102 -0.79 -9.21 -4.02
CA LYS A 102 -1.85 -9.52 -3.04
C LYS A 102 -3.21 -9.61 -3.74
N ARG A 103 -4.13 -10.38 -3.13
CA ARG A 103 -5.51 -10.58 -3.65
C ARG A 103 -6.59 -9.98 -2.74
N HIS A 104 -6.27 -9.62 -1.51
CA HIS A 104 -7.22 -8.93 -0.63
C HIS A 104 -6.64 -7.56 -0.26
N TYR A 105 -7.45 -6.75 0.41
CA TYR A 105 -7.05 -5.42 0.89
C TYR A 105 -5.79 -5.43 1.75
N SER A 106 -5.68 -6.36 2.71
CA SER A 106 -4.50 -6.44 3.57
C SER A 106 -3.30 -7.02 2.83
N ALA A 107 -2.16 -6.35 2.91
CA ALA A 107 -0.89 -6.84 2.38
C ALA A 107 -0.41 -8.16 3.04
N PHE A 108 -0.99 -8.55 4.18
CA PHE A 108 -0.68 -9.81 4.86
C PHE A 108 -1.54 -10.99 4.40
N SER A 109 -2.73 -10.72 3.85
CA SER A 109 -3.73 -11.77 3.66
C SER A 109 -3.36 -12.71 2.51
N GLY A 110 -2.96 -13.93 2.86
CA GLY A 110 -2.57 -14.95 1.88
C GLY A 110 -1.20 -14.70 1.22
N THR A 111 -0.38 -13.82 1.79
CA THR A 111 0.95 -13.47 1.29
C THR A 111 2.06 -13.98 2.21
N ASP A 112 3.34 -13.87 1.81
CA ASP A 112 4.49 -14.21 2.65
C ASP A 112 5.05 -13.01 3.46
N LEU A 113 4.31 -11.89 3.51
CA LEU A 113 4.80 -10.63 4.10
C LEU A 113 5.31 -10.79 5.54
N ASP A 114 4.54 -11.42 6.43
CA ASP A 114 4.97 -11.61 7.83
C ASP A 114 6.23 -12.47 7.94
N ILE A 115 6.36 -13.50 7.11
CA ILE A 115 7.54 -14.36 7.07
C ILE A 115 8.77 -13.51 6.75
N ARG A 116 8.71 -12.71 5.67
CA ARG A 116 9.82 -11.85 5.22
C ARG A 116 10.21 -10.80 6.25
N LEU A 117 9.22 -10.19 6.91
CA LEU A 117 9.44 -9.19 7.95
C LEU A 117 10.14 -9.80 9.17
N ARG A 118 9.71 -11.00 9.59
CA ARG A 118 10.29 -11.71 10.74
C ARG A 118 11.71 -12.21 10.48
N GLU A 119 11.99 -12.72 9.28
CA GLU A 119 13.35 -13.11 8.84
C GLU A 119 14.36 -11.96 8.99
N ARG A 120 13.89 -10.72 8.79
CA ARG A 120 14.69 -9.49 8.90
C ARG A 120 14.65 -8.86 10.29
N GLY A 121 13.96 -9.47 11.26
CA GLY A 121 13.81 -8.91 12.61
C GLY A 121 13.12 -7.55 12.64
N ILE A 122 12.26 -7.24 11.67
CA ILE A 122 11.51 -5.98 11.60
C ILE A 122 10.47 -5.97 12.73
N LYS A 123 10.31 -4.79 13.36
CA LYS A 123 9.40 -4.56 14.50
C LYS A 123 8.52 -3.32 14.34
N GLU A 124 8.78 -2.51 13.32
CA GLU A 124 8.09 -1.26 13.06
C GLU A 124 7.78 -1.17 11.57
N LEU A 125 6.52 -0.91 11.25
CA LEU A 125 6.02 -0.80 9.89
C LEU A 125 5.51 0.61 9.64
N HIS A 126 5.97 1.14 8.53
CA HIS A 126 5.64 2.45 8.00
C HIS A 126 4.70 2.24 6.82
N LEU A 127 3.51 2.84 6.83
CA LEU A 127 2.51 2.62 5.79
C LEU A 127 2.29 3.88 4.95
N THR A 128 2.26 3.70 3.63
CA THR A 128 1.87 4.69 2.62
C THR A 128 0.95 4.03 1.58
N GLY A 129 0.24 4.86 0.80
CA GLY A 129 -0.56 4.41 -0.33
C GLY A 129 -2.07 4.57 -0.15
N VAL A 130 -2.85 3.76 -0.86
CA VAL A 130 -4.32 3.90 -0.97
C VAL A 130 -5.03 2.55 -0.80
N CYS A 131 -6.30 2.51 -0.39
CA CYS A 131 -7.03 3.59 0.27
C CYS A 131 -6.75 3.58 1.79
N THR A 132 -6.77 4.76 2.40
CA THR A 132 -6.51 4.96 3.84
C THR A 132 -7.42 4.09 4.71
N ASP A 133 -8.68 3.95 4.31
CA ASP A 133 -9.76 3.27 5.02
C ASP A 133 -10.10 1.89 4.44
N ILE A 134 -9.29 1.37 3.51
CA ILE A 134 -9.45 0.03 2.92
C ILE A 134 -8.14 -0.75 3.01
N CYS A 135 -7.27 -0.70 2.00
CA CYS A 135 -6.05 -1.51 1.95
C CYS A 135 -5.05 -1.12 3.06
N VAL A 136 -4.87 0.19 3.29
CA VAL A 136 -4.02 0.67 4.39
C VAL A 136 -4.63 0.27 5.73
N LEU A 137 -5.95 0.40 5.89
CA LEU A 137 -6.65 0.03 7.12
C LEU A 137 -6.52 -1.45 7.44
N HIS A 138 -6.85 -2.33 6.49
CA HIS A 138 -6.80 -3.77 6.68
C HIS A 138 -5.37 -4.24 6.94
N THR A 139 -4.39 -3.66 6.25
CA THR A 139 -2.97 -3.91 6.52
C THR A 139 -2.56 -3.47 7.93
N ALA A 140 -3.01 -2.29 8.38
CA ALA A 140 -2.73 -1.79 9.72
C ALA A 140 -3.38 -2.65 10.81
N VAL A 141 -4.61 -3.14 10.60
CA VAL A 141 -5.30 -4.04 11.54
C VAL A 141 -4.54 -5.36 11.68
N ASP A 142 -4.11 -5.97 10.58
CA ASP A 142 -3.32 -7.21 10.63
C ASP A 142 -1.96 -6.98 11.28
N ALA A 143 -1.26 -5.89 10.91
CA ALA A 143 0.01 -5.53 11.53
C ALA A 143 -0.10 -5.32 13.05
N TYR A 144 -1.18 -4.68 13.51
CA TYR A 144 -1.48 -4.51 14.93
C TYR A 144 -1.64 -5.88 15.62
N ASN A 145 -2.45 -6.77 15.06
CA ASN A 145 -2.69 -8.10 15.62
C ASN A 145 -1.42 -8.97 15.65
N LEU A 146 -0.53 -8.78 14.68
CA LEU A 146 0.78 -9.44 14.60
C LEU A 146 1.84 -8.79 15.51
N GLY A 147 1.52 -7.67 16.17
CA GLY A 147 2.37 -7.02 17.17
C GLY A 147 3.45 -6.09 16.60
N TYR A 148 3.28 -5.58 15.37
CA TYR A 148 4.16 -4.56 14.80
C TYR A 148 3.83 -3.17 15.38
N LYS A 149 4.87 -2.36 15.62
CA LYS A 149 4.68 -0.92 15.81
C LYS A 149 4.27 -0.30 14.48
N LEU A 150 3.38 0.69 14.51
CA LEU A 150 2.82 1.30 13.31
C LEU A 150 3.14 2.78 13.24
N VAL A 151 3.57 3.23 12.06
CA VAL A 151 3.71 4.63 11.68
C VAL A 151 2.93 4.84 10.38
N ILE A 152 1.99 5.78 10.39
CA ILE A 152 1.18 6.13 9.21
C ILE A 152 1.56 7.55 8.78
N TYR A 153 1.98 7.70 7.53
CA TYR A 153 2.30 9.00 6.95
C TYR A 153 1.03 9.63 6.41
N LYS A 154 0.42 10.55 7.16
CA LYS A 154 -0.90 11.12 6.82
C LYS A 154 -0.93 11.85 5.48
N GLU A 155 0.19 12.45 5.09
CA GLU A 155 0.36 13.15 3.82
C GLU A 155 0.71 12.20 2.66
N ALA A 156 0.97 10.92 2.95
CA ALA A 156 1.30 9.89 1.97
C ALA A 156 0.29 8.72 2.00
N VAL A 157 -0.91 8.98 2.50
CA VAL A 157 -2.07 8.09 2.38
C VAL A 157 -3.29 8.89 1.94
N ALA A 158 -4.12 8.31 1.08
CA ALA A 158 -5.31 8.96 0.57
C ALA A 158 -6.51 8.01 0.49
N SER A 159 -7.71 8.56 0.39
CA SER A 159 -8.93 7.82 0.06
C SER A 159 -9.81 8.71 -0.82
N PHE A 160 -10.67 8.07 -1.63
CA PHE A 160 -11.74 8.76 -2.35
C PHE A 160 -12.82 9.32 -1.42
N ASP A 161 -12.97 8.77 -0.20
CA ASP A 161 -13.90 9.28 0.81
C ASP A 161 -13.14 10.10 1.89
N PRO A 162 -13.33 11.43 1.93
CA PRO A 162 -12.74 12.27 2.98
C PRO A 162 -13.19 11.90 4.40
N MET A 163 -14.41 11.39 4.56
CA MET A 163 -14.92 10.95 5.87
C MET A 163 -14.22 9.65 6.30
N GLY A 164 -14.15 8.67 5.40
CA GLY A 164 -13.38 7.43 5.56
C GLY A 164 -11.92 7.69 5.91
N HIS A 165 -11.21 8.53 5.15
CA HIS A 165 -9.83 8.92 5.43
C HIS A 165 -9.65 9.50 6.84
N LYS A 166 -10.48 10.48 7.21
CA LYS A 166 -10.41 11.12 8.54
C LYS A 166 -10.74 10.14 9.67
N TRP A 167 -11.68 9.24 9.44
CA TRP A 167 -12.04 8.19 10.40
C TRP A 167 -10.87 7.21 10.57
N ALA A 168 -10.26 6.75 9.48
CA ALA A 168 -9.16 5.78 9.51
C ALA A 168 -7.95 6.34 10.25
N LEU A 169 -7.55 7.59 9.99
CA LEU A 169 -6.46 8.25 10.75
C LEU A 169 -6.72 8.30 12.26
N LYS A 170 -7.98 8.55 12.67
CA LYS A 170 -8.35 8.51 14.09
C LYS A 170 -8.31 7.08 14.64
N HIS A 171 -8.76 6.10 13.86
CA HIS A 171 -8.73 4.69 14.22
C HIS A 171 -7.29 4.21 14.42
N PHE A 172 -6.38 4.52 13.50
CA PHE A 172 -4.95 4.22 13.60
C PHE A 172 -4.37 4.75 14.90
N LYS A 173 -4.60 6.04 15.21
CA LYS A 173 -4.05 6.67 16.41
C LYS A 173 -4.67 6.13 17.71
N ASN A 174 -6.00 6.10 17.78
CA ASN A 174 -6.70 5.92 19.05
C ASN A 174 -7.01 4.45 19.37
N THR A 175 -7.11 3.60 18.35
CA THR A 175 -7.45 2.18 18.52
C THR A 175 -6.22 1.30 18.32
N LEU A 176 -5.45 1.52 17.25
CA LEU A 176 -4.27 0.71 16.93
C LEU A 176 -2.99 1.24 17.61
N GLY A 177 -3.04 2.43 18.21
CA GLY A 177 -1.89 3.04 18.87
C GLY A 177 -0.76 3.45 17.92
N ALA A 178 -1.06 3.66 16.64
CA ALA A 178 -0.09 4.07 15.63
C ALA A 178 0.37 5.52 15.82
N GLU A 179 1.63 5.78 15.49
CA GLU A 179 2.13 7.14 15.28
C GLU A 179 1.58 7.69 13.95
N ILE A 180 1.03 8.90 13.97
CA ILE A 180 0.58 9.60 12.76
C ILE A 180 1.57 10.72 12.47
N LYS A 181 2.25 10.62 11.32
CA LYS A 181 3.34 11.51 10.89
C LYS A 181 2.91 12.41 9.75
#